data_AF-A0A958K0W0-F1
#
_entry.id   AF-A0A958K0W0-F1
#
_cell.length_a   1.000
_cell.length_b   1.000
_cell.length_c   1.000
_cell.angle_alpha   90.00
_cell.angle_beta   90.00
_cell.angle_gamma   90.00
#
_symmetry.space_group_name_H-M   'P 1'
#
loop_
_entity.id
_entity.type
_entity.pdbx_description
1 polymer ?
#
loop_
_entity_poly.entity_id
_entity_poly.type
_entity_poly.pdbx_seq_one_letter_code
_entity_poly.pdbx_strand_id
1 'polypeptide(L)'
;MGKVYVPSGVCCAVKLKAKAFCAFVESGQFVGGLDWKMIKEGSYWNMEGNTSTGSHQPTASHLAAGAIHSEGDFGPSLSRHSGELTIDDCTVVKRNGMLVPFRRDRIEKAIEGAVRATKEIPSIEPLSRELHAVVRDVTDSVIEGAFAIARKGACLTVEGIQDIVEQQLLEAGHLEIGRRYISYREERKNNRDDSPRNIKILRRDGKSLVRFKPLKIAAAIERAFRASQNIEGPTPQSIIDSVNLLTNRVVNRAVELTQTGTQLHIELIQDEIERLMMSEGYYQVAKDFIIYRTTRALLREKGEEQIAVPKIERKTVPLETQDPGREFSVTADDGSTFVISERELSTRIGFACRGYEDVVSSEAILEASLRNFYDGIRSREIDQSNIMAAKARIEKEPAYS
;
A
#
# COMPACT_ATOMS: atom_id res chain seq x y z
N MET A 1 63.65 0.26 17.65
CA MET A 1 63.06 1.37 16.87
C MET A 1 61.78 0.87 16.21
N GLY A 2 60.65 1.51 16.46
CA GLY A 2 59.35 1.13 15.88
C GLY A 2 58.18 1.54 16.76
N LYS A 3 57.88 2.85 16.78
CA LYS A 3 56.65 3.38 17.40
C LYS A 3 55.46 3.00 16.50
N VAL A 4 54.46 2.31 17.04
CA VAL A 4 53.16 2.16 16.39
C VAL A 4 52.26 3.29 16.91
N TYR A 5 51.87 4.16 15.98
CA TYR A 5 50.99 5.30 16.17
C TYR A 5 49.55 4.83 16.00
N VAL A 6 48.71 4.96 17.02
CA VAL A 6 47.26 4.72 16.92
C VAL A 6 46.57 6.09 16.96
N PRO A 7 45.80 6.49 15.94
CA PRO A 7 45.13 7.79 15.96
C PRO A 7 43.93 7.75 16.91
N SER A 8 44.04 8.46 18.02
CA SER A 8 42.94 8.85 18.90
C SER A 8 42.03 9.83 18.15
N GLY A 9 40.89 9.35 17.64
CA GLY A 9 40.09 10.17 16.72
C GLY A 9 38.61 9.88 16.64
N VAL A 10 37.96 9.18 17.59
CA VAL A 10 36.49 9.08 17.60
C VAL A 10 35.96 8.97 19.04
N CYS A 11 36.14 10.01 19.84
CA CYS A 11 35.48 10.10 21.17
C CYS A 11 34.79 11.46 21.42
N CYS A 12 34.84 12.40 20.47
CA CYS A 12 34.36 13.77 20.69
C CYS A 12 32.90 14.01 20.26
N ALA A 13 32.35 13.25 19.29
CA ALA A 13 31.00 13.50 18.78
C ALA A 13 29.86 12.97 19.68
N VAL A 14 30.13 11.95 20.52
CA VAL A 14 29.13 11.34 21.42
C VAL A 14 28.87 12.21 22.65
N LYS A 15 29.87 12.99 23.11
CA LYS A 15 29.71 13.87 24.27
C LYS A 15 29.05 15.22 23.94
N LEU A 16 29.08 15.67 22.68
CA LEU A 16 28.53 16.98 22.33
C LEU A 16 26.99 17.00 22.26
N LYS A 17 26.32 15.94 21.79
CA LYS A 17 24.85 15.93 21.72
C LYS A 17 24.16 15.71 23.07
N ALA A 18 24.75 14.93 23.97
CA ALA A 18 24.22 14.72 25.33
C ALA A 18 24.39 15.98 26.20
N LYS A 19 25.50 16.73 26.07
CA LYS A 19 25.69 17.99 26.79
C LYS A 19 24.86 19.14 26.23
N ALA A 20 24.66 19.22 24.92
CA ALA A 20 23.83 20.26 24.31
C ALA A 20 22.35 20.14 24.71
N PHE A 21 21.86 18.92 24.97
CA PHE A 21 20.48 18.71 25.42
C PHE A 21 20.29 18.95 26.93
N CYS A 22 21.27 18.62 27.78
CA CYS A 22 21.21 18.98 29.21
C CYS A 22 21.31 20.49 29.44
N ALA A 23 22.14 21.22 28.68
CA ALA A 23 22.22 22.68 28.78
C ALA A 23 20.96 23.38 28.24
N PHE A 24 20.21 22.76 27.32
CA PHE A 24 18.98 23.29 26.73
C PHE A 24 17.77 23.26 27.69
N VAL A 25 17.81 22.43 28.73
CA VAL A 25 16.72 22.33 29.72
C VAL A 25 16.90 23.31 30.90
N GLU A 26 18.12 23.80 31.15
CA GLU A 26 18.41 24.67 32.30
C GLU A 26 18.33 26.18 32.00
N SER A 27 18.47 26.62 30.75
CA SER A 27 18.36 28.04 30.38
C SER A 27 17.00 28.33 29.72
N GLY A 28 15.98 28.61 30.54
CA GLY A 28 14.63 29.00 30.11
C GLY A 28 14.57 30.35 29.39
N GLN A 29 15.18 30.46 28.21
CA GLN A 29 15.00 31.58 27.28
C GLN A 29 14.66 31.07 25.89
N PHE A 30 13.40 31.31 25.52
CA PHE A 30 12.81 30.97 24.24
C PHE A 30 13.11 32.10 23.26
N VAL A 31 13.96 31.87 22.25
CA VAL A 31 14.02 32.74 21.08
C VAL A 31 14.28 31.87 19.84
N GLY A 32 13.28 31.79 18.95
CA GLY A 32 13.49 31.40 17.55
C GLY A 32 12.79 30.12 17.05
N GLY A 33 11.45 30.15 16.98
CA GLY A 33 10.71 29.72 15.79
C GLY A 33 10.48 28.23 15.54
N LEU A 34 9.45 27.66 16.18
CA LEU A 34 8.43 26.82 15.54
C LEU A 34 7.21 26.77 16.47
N ASP A 35 6.20 27.55 16.07
CA ASP A 35 4.98 27.86 16.79
C ASP A 35 3.98 26.69 16.71
N TRP A 36 3.69 26.04 17.85
CA TRP A 36 2.73 24.93 17.97
C TRP A 36 1.30 25.43 18.26
N LYS A 37 1.00 26.71 18.07
CA LYS A 37 -0.30 27.30 18.43
C LYS A 37 -1.32 27.40 17.30
N MET A 38 -1.28 26.50 16.31
CA MET A 38 -2.18 26.50 15.15
C MET A 38 -2.71 25.09 14.80
N ILE A 39 -3.34 24.40 15.77
CA ILE A 39 -4.35 23.34 15.50
C ILE A 39 -5.40 23.41 16.62
N LYS A 40 -6.14 24.52 16.67
CA LYS A 40 -7.40 24.60 17.44
C LYS A 40 -8.35 25.57 16.76
N GLU A 41 -8.64 25.34 15.48
CA GLU A 41 -9.72 26.00 14.75
C GLU A 41 -10.11 25.12 13.55
N GLY A 42 -11.03 24.19 13.82
CA GLY A 42 -11.75 23.46 12.79
C GLY A 42 -12.97 24.27 12.39
N SER A 43 -12.86 25.01 11.29
CA SER A 43 -13.99 25.67 10.64
C SER A 43 -14.61 24.69 9.65
N TYR A 44 -15.77 24.11 9.98
CA TYR A 44 -16.69 23.57 8.99
C TYR A 44 -18.05 24.24 9.11
N TRP A 45 -18.61 24.47 7.94
CA TRP A 45 -19.72 25.33 7.58
C TRP A 45 -21.04 25.08 8.32
N ASN A 46 -21.72 26.18 8.64
CA ASN A 46 -23.14 26.27 8.98
C ASN A 46 -24.03 25.96 7.77
N MET A 47 -25.13 25.23 7.98
CA MET A 47 -26.48 25.63 7.57
C MET A 47 -27.52 24.94 8.48
N GLU A 48 -28.17 25.77 9.30
CA GLU A 48 -29.59 25.85 9.72
C GLU A 48 -30.50 24.61 9.50
N GLY A 49 -31.41 24.24 10.41
CA GLY A 49 -31.85 24.87 11.66
C GLY A 49 -33.08 24.17 12.26
N ASN A 50 -33.45 24.71 13.43
CA ASN A 50 -34.73 24.67 14.14
C ASN A 50 -35.08 23.55 15.16
N THR A 51 -34.81 23.91 16.43
CA THR A 51 -35.76 24.03 17.56
C THR A 51 -36.65 22.86 17.96
N SER A 52 -36.55 22.38 19.20
CA SER A 52 -37.23 22.95 20.38
C SER A 52 -37.19 21.99 21.59
N THR A 53 -36.79 22.56 22.74
CA THR A 53 -37.26 22.34 24.12
C THR A 53 -37.71 20.95 24.63
N GLY A 54 -37.16 20.55 25.78
CA GLY A 54 -37.82 19.57 26.65
C GLY A 54 -36.95 19.03 27.79
N SER A 55 -36.91 19.75 28.91
CA SER A 55 -36.50 19.27 30.23
C SER A 55 -37.29 18.03 30.66
N HIS A 56 -36.67 17.07 31.35
CA HIS A 56 -37.16 16.45 32.59
C HIS A 56 -36.22 15.33 33.09
N GLN A 57 -35.73 15.48 34.32
CA GLN A 57 -35.44 14.34 35.21
C GLN A 57 -36.78 13.77 35.73
N PRO A 58 -36.78 12.49 36.17
CA PRO A 58 -36.99 12.30 37.61
C PRO A 58 -36.25 11.11 38.27
N THR A 59 -35.91 11.35 39.54
CA THR A 59 -35.88 10.52 40.76
C THR A 59 -36.11 8.99 40.76
N ALA A 60 -35.13 8.29 41.36
CA ALA A 60 -35.17 7.36 42.52
C ALA A 60 -36.12 6.14 42.64
N SER A 61 -35.51 5.08 43.19
CA SER A 61 -36.04 3.92 43.97
C SER A 61 -36.49 2.67 43.21
N HIS A 62 -35.84 1.51 43.45
CA HIS A 62 -36.23 0.55 44.49
C HIS A 62 -35.25 -0.66 44.56
N LEU A 63 -35.11 -1.19 45.79
CA LEU A 63 -34.39 -2.40 46.16
C LEU A 63 -35.13 -3.69 45.76
N ALA A 64 -34.33 -4.77 45.64
CA ALA A 64 -34.50 -6.11 46.24
C ALA A 64 -34.72 -7.33 45.31
N ALA A 65 -33.95 -8.37 45.65
CA ALA A 65 -34.10 -9.82 45.45
C ALA A 65 -34.05 -10.35 44.00
N GLY A 66 -33.29 -11.38 43.64
CA GLY A 66 -32.71 -12.48 44.40
C GLY A 66 -33.10 -13.77 43.68
N ALA A 67 -32.15 -14.44 43.01
CA ALA A 67 -32.31 -15.82 42.55
C ALA A 67 -30.95 -16.47 42.29
N ILE A 68 -30.78 -17.64 42.90
CA ILE A 68 -29.63 -18.54 42.91
C ILE A 68 -29.93 -19.63 41.87
N HIS A 69 -28.94 -20.08 41.07
CA HIS A 69 -28.76 -21.43 40.48
C HIS A 69 -27.54 -21.38 39.52
N SER A 70 -26.37 -21.90 39.89
CA SER A 70 -25.86 -23.28 39.71
C SER A 70 -25.42 -23.63 38.29
N GLU A 71 -24.09 -23.74 38.14
CA GLU A 71 -23.27 -24.63 37.29
C GLU A 71 -23.63 -24.86 35.80
N GLY A 72 -22.69 -24.53 34.91
CA GLY A 72 -22.68 -24.95 33.51
C GLY A 72 -21.50 -24.40 32.70
N ASP A 73 -20.48 -25.24 32.52
CA ASP A 73 -19.63 -25.36 31.31
C ASP A 73 -18.95 -24.10 30.71
N PHE A 74 -17.66 -23.93 31.00
CA PHE A 74 -16.77 -23.01 30.27
C PHE A 74 -16.24 -23.67 28.99
N GLY A 75 -17.03 -23.59 27.91
CA GLY A 75 -16.55 -23.71 26.52
C GLY A 75 -16.45 -22.32 25.89
N PRO A 76 -15.47 -22.04 25.00
CA PRO A 76 -15.30 -20.71 24.43
C PRO A 76 -16.42 -20.46 23.42
N SER A 77 -17.37 -19.60 23.77
CA SER A 77 -18.43 -19.14 22.87
C SER A 77 -17.83 -18.26 21.77
N LEU A 78 -17.60 -18.87 20.62
CA LEU A 78 -17.44 -18.20 19.32
C LEU A 78 -18.76 -17.54 18.94
N SER A 79 -18.92 -16.27 19.28
CA SER A 79 -19.87 -15.36 18.62
C SER A 79 -19.13 -14.11 18.15
N ARG A 80 -18.34 -14.26 17.08
CA ARG A 80 -17.89 -13.11 16.28
C ARG A 80 -19.09 -12.52 15.57
N HIS A 81 -19.76 -11.58 16.23
CA HIS A 81 -20.68 -10.66 15.56
C HIS A 81 -19.85 -9.67 14.72
N SER A 82 -20.21 -9.60 13.42
CA SER A 82 -20.10 -8.44 12.52
C SER A 82 -18.73 -7.74 12.36
N GLY A 83 -18.00 -8.09 11.31
CA GLY A 83 -17.36 -7.14 10.37
C GLY A 83 -16.41 -6.05 10.87
N GLU A 84 -15.94 -6.09 12.11
CA GLU A 84 -15.06 -5.05 12.65
C GLU A 84 -13.60 -5.43 12.38
N LEU A 85 -12.92 -4.64 11.53
CA LEU A 85 -11.49 -4.80 11.23
C LEU A 85 -10.70 -4.83 12.54
N THR A 86 -10.03 -5.95 12.81
CA THR A 86 -9.16 -6.07 13.98
C THR A 86 -7.74 -5.68 13.61
N ILE A 87 -6.94 -5.23 14.57
CA ILE A 87 -5.52 -4.91 14.30
C ILE A 87 -4.72 -6.14 13.87
N ASP A 88 -5.19 -7.35 14.19
CA ASP A 88 -4.56 -8.60 13.77
C ASP A 88 -4.67 -8.81 12.25
N ASP A 89 -5.61 -8.13 11.58
CA ASP A 89 -5.73 -8.10 10.12
C ASP A 89 -4.76 -7.10 9.46
N CYS A 90 -4.05 -6.29 10.27
CA CYS A 90 -3.10 -5.32 9.77
C CYS A 90 -1.76 -5.96 9.43
N THR A 91 -1.10 -5.42 8.40
CA THR A 91 0.24 -5.87 8.00
C THR A 91 1.31 -4.85 8.28
N VAL A 92 2.44 -5.36 8.73
CA VAL A 92 3.64 -4.59 9.07
C VAL A 92 4.71 -4.81 8.02
N VAL A 93 5.23 -3.73 7.45
CA VAL A 93 6.39 -3.78 6.56
C VAL A 93 7.68 -3.79 7.38
N LYS A 94 8.39 -4.91 7.36
CA LYS A 94 9.73 -5.06 7.92
C LYS A 94 10.76 -4.27 7.12
N ARG A 95 11.90 -4.01 7.76
CA ARG A 95 13.03 -3.29 7.16
C ARG A 95 13.61 -3.95 5.90
N ASN A 96 13.50 -5.27 5.79
CA ASN A 96 13.89 -6.02 4.59
C ASN A 96 12.83 -6.00 3.49
N GLY A 97 11.77 -5.19 3.63
CA GLY A 97 10.66 -5.11 2.70
C GLY A 97 9.61 -6.20 2.88
N MET A 98 9.82 -7.16 3.78
CA MET A 98 8.81 -8.19 3.99
C MET A 98 7.59 -7.63 4.73
N LEU A 99 6.40 -7.82 4.16
CA LEU A 99 5.13 -7.66 4.82
C LEU A 99 4.89 -8.87 5.73
N VAL A 100 4.62 -8.62 7.00
CA VAL A 100 4.28 -9.66 7.98
C VAL A 100 2.98 -9.30 8.68
N PRO A 101 2.18 -10.28 9.11
CA PRO A 101 1.02 -10.01 9.95
C PRO A 101 1.48 -9.30 11.24
N PHE A 102 0.65 -8.37 11.71
CA PHE A 102 0.84 -7.74 12.99
C PHE A 102 0.83 -8.80 14.10
N ARG A 103 1.72 -8.66 15.09
CA ARG A 103 1.81 -9.59 16.22
C ARG A 103 2.09 -8.86 17.51
N ARG A 104 1.12 -8.90 18.44
CA ARG A 104 1.22 -8.34 19.79
C ARG A 104 2.44 -8.84 20.55
N ASP A 105 2.70 -10.14 20.56
CA ASP A 105 3.81 -10.75 21.30
C ASP A 105 5.19 -10.16 20.94
N ARG A 106 5.35 -9.63 19.71
CA ARG A 106 6.61 -9.03 19.26
C ARG A 106 6.86 -7.68 19.90
N ILE A 107 5.81 -6.90 20.12
CA ILE A 107 5.86 -5.60 20.78
C ILE A 107 6.09 -5.83 22.27
N GLU A 108 5.32 -6.74 22.86
CA GLU A 108 5.43 -7.12 24.27
C GLU A 108 6.87 -7.54 24.62
N LYS A 109 7.46 -8.47 23.86
CA LYS A 109 8.86 -8.90 24.06
C LYS A 109 9.88 -7.78 23.87
N ALA A 110 9.60 -6.81 23.01
CA ALA A 110 10.51 -5.69 22.79
C ALA A 110 10.50 -4.72 23.98
N ILE A 111 9.32 -4.41 24.51
CA ILE A 111 9.14 -3.58 25.71
C ILE A 111 9.69 -4.32 26.93
N GLU A 112 9.35 -5.60 27.10
CA GLU A 112 9.87 -6.46 28.16
C GLU A 112 11.41 -6.51 28.15
N GLY A 113 12.02 -6.63 26.97
CA GLY A 113 13.47 -6.58 26.81
C GLY A 113 14.09 -5.26 27.32
N ALA A 114 13.43 -4.12 27.07
CA ALA A 114 13.88 -2.84 27.62
C ALA A 114 13.69 -2.75 29.14
N VAL A 115 12.56 -3.23 29.66
CA VAL A 115 12.31 -3.27 31.12
C VAL A 115 13.35 -4.12 31.83
N ARG A 116 13.61 -5.33 31.33
CA ARG A 116 14.64 -6.23 31.87
C ARG A 116 16.03 -5.58 31.81
N ALA A 117 16.36 -4.92 30.70
CA ALA A 117 17.65 -4.25 30.53
C ALA A 117 17.82 -3.00 31.42
N THR A 118 16.73 -2.33 31.81
CA THR A 118 16.75 -1.19 32.74
C THR A 118 16.87 -1.66 34.19
N LYS A 119 16.21 -2.78 34.54
CA LYS A 119 16.25 -3.36 35.89
C LYS A 119 17.38 -4.38 36.10
N GLU A 120 18.20 -4.59 35.07
CA GLU A 120 19.31 -5.57 35.06
C GLU A 120 18.89 -7.00 35.41
N ILE A 121 17.64 -7.35 35.07
CA ILE A 121 17.06 -8.67 35.37
C ILE A 121 17.53 -9.67 34.30
N PRO A 122 18.09 -10.84 34.69
CA PRO A 122 18.48 -11.89 33.76
C PRO A 122 17.29 -12.43 32.96
N SER A 123 17.56 -12.92 31.74
CA SER A 123 16.48 -13.37 30.84
C SER A 123 15.67 -14.58 31.34
N ILE A 124 16.11 -15.24 32.42
CA ILE A 124 15.50 -16.47 32.94
C ILE A 124 14.53 -16.15 34.09
N GLU A 125 14.67 -14.99 34.72
CA GLU A 125 13.87 -14.61 35.88
C GLU A 125 12.50 -14.03 35.46
N PRO A 126 11.39 -14.44 36.11
CA PRO A 126 10.07 -13.86 35.83
C PRO A 126 10.01 -12.41 36.30
N LEU A 127 9.33 -11.55 35.54
CA LEU A 127 9.13 -10.16 35.97
C LEU A 127 8.15 -10.12 37.16
N SER A 128 8.32 -9.09 37.99
CA SER A 128 7.30 -8.71 38.97
C SER A 128 5.94 -8.48 38.28
N ARG A 129 4.85 -8.78 38.98
CA ARG A 129 3.47 -8.53 38.52
C ARG A 129 3.25 -7.06 38.11
N GLU A 130 3.88 -6.13 38.82
CA GLU A 130 3.82 -4.69 38.54
C GLU A 130 4.49 -4.35 37.20
N LEU A 131 5.67 -4.91 36.93
CA LEU A 131 6.38 -4.68 35.67
C LEU A 131 5.67 -5.35 34.49
N HIS A 132 5.06 -6.52 34.71
CA HIS A 132 4.19 -7.14 33.70
C HIS A 132 2.97 -6.28 33.37
N ALA A 133 2.34 -5.66 34.38
CA ALA A 133 1.23 -4.73 34.16
C ALA A 133 1.68 -3.53 33.29
N VAL A 134 2.82 -2.91 33.62
CA VAL A 134 3.40 -1.82 32.81
C VAL A 134 3.63 -2.24 31.37
N VAL A 135 4.27 -3.39 31.13
CA VAL A 135 4.53 -3.89 29.77
C VAL A 135 3.23 -4.08 29.00
N ARG A 136 2.21 -4.68 29.63
CA ARG A 136 0.90 -4.91 29.03
C ARG A 136 0.21 -3.60 28.68
N ASP A 137 0.12 -2.67 29.64
CA ASP A 137 -0.61 -1.42 29.48
C ASP A 137 0.02 -0.56 28.38
N VAL A 138 1.36 -0.45 28.34
CA VAL A 138 2.09 0.22 27.24
C VAL A 138 1.86 -0.51 25.91
N THR A 139 1.85 -1.84 25.90
CA THR A 139 1.59 -2.62 24.68
C THR A 139 0.20 -2.31 24.12
N ASP A 140 -0.81 -2.18 24.97
CA ASP A 140 -2.18 -1.90 24.57
C ASP A 140 -2.32 -0.48 23.99
N SER A 141 -1.67 0.52 24.61
CA SER A 141 -1.63 1.89 24.05
C SER A 141 -0.89 1.95 22.71
N VAL A 142 0.18 1.16 22.53
CA VAL A 142 0.90 1.08 21.25
C VAL A 142 0.04 0.47 20.16
N ILE A 143 -0.75 -0.56 20.50
CA ILE A 143 -1.68 -1.22 19.57
C ILE A 143 -2.74 -0.22 19.12
N GLU A 144 -3.33 0.53 20.05
CA GLU A 144 -4.33 1.55 19.72
C GLU A 144 -3.76 2.63 18.79
N GLY A 145 -2.55 3.11 19.08
CA GLY A 145 -1.84 4.07 18.21
C GLY A 145 -1.53 3.50 16.81
N ALA A 146 -1.07 2.26 16.74
CA ALA A 146 -0.80 1.59 15.46
C ALA A 146 -2.08 1.40 14.63
N PHE A 147 -3.19 1.04 15.28
CA PHE A 147 -4.49 0.88 14.63
C PHE A 147 -5.04 2.20 14.09
N ALA A 148 -4.86 3.30 14.84
CA ALA A 148 -5.26 4.63 14.39
C ALA A 148 -4.51 5.06 13.12
N ILE A 149 -3.24 4.68 12.98
CA ILE A 149 -2.44 4.93 11.76
C ILE A 149 -2.92 4.05 10.61
N ALA A 150 -3.20 2.77 10.87
CA ALA A 150 -3.70 1.84 9.87
C ALA A 150 -5.05 2.29 9.29
N ARG A 151 -5.98 2.79 10.13
CA ARG A 151 -7.27 3.35 9.69
C ARG A 151 -7.14 4.54 8.73
N LYS A 152 -6.04 5.30 8.82
CA LYS A 152 -5.75 6.42 7.89
C LYS A 152 -5.20 5.94 6.55
N GLY A 153 -5.12 4.63 6.30
CA GLY A 153 -4.59 4.05 5.07
C GLY A 153 -3.07 4.13 4.95
N ALA A 154 -2.36 4.48 6.03
CA ALA A 154 -0.91 4.53 6.06
C ALA A 154 -0.33 3.11 6.24
N CYS A 155 0.77 2.81 5.55
CA CYS A 155 1.46 1.53 5.72
C CYS A 155 2.17 1.48 7.07
N LEU A 156 1.85 0.47 7.88
CA LEU A 156 2.47 0.28 9.18
C LEU A 156 3.88 -0.28 8.98
N THR A 157 4.91 0.50 9.30
CA THR A 157 6.31 0.04 9.21
C THR A 157 6.85 -0.34 10.58
N VAL A 158 7.85 -1.21 10.63
CA VAL A 158 8.52 -1.55 11.91
C VAL A 158 9.08 -0.29 12.59
N GLU A 159 9.63 0.66 11.83
CA GLU A 159 10.10 1.93 12.42
C GLU A 159 8.95 2.73 13.00
N GLY A 160 7.83 2.85 12.27
CA GLY A 160 6.65 3.54 12.76
C GLY A 160 6.11 2.94 14.05
N ILE A 161 6.04 1.60 14.16
CA ILE A 161 5.66 0.94 15.42
C ILE A 161 6.68 1.25 16.53
N GLN A 162 7.98 1.27 16.22
CA GLN A 162 9.00 1.61 17.20
C GLN A 162 8.90 3.05 17.68
N ASP A 163 8.58 3.99 16.80
CA ASP A 163 8.36 5.39 17.14
C ASP A 163 7.14 5.55 18.07
N ILE A 164 6.07 4.78 17.83
CA ILE A 164 4.90 4.72 18.73
C ILE A 164 5.30 4.15 20.09
N VAL A 165 6.08 3.06 20.14
CA VAL A 165 6.57 2.48 21.40
C VAL A 165 7.36 3.51 22.22
N GLU A 166 8.24 4.26 21.56
CA GLU A 166 9.02 5.32 22.22
C GLU A 166 8.13 6.43 22.76
N GLN A 167 7.19 6.90 21.94
CA GLN A 167 6.22 7.91 22.35
C GLN A 167 5.39 7.44 23.57
N GLN A 168 4.86 6.22 23.53
CA GLN A 168 4.04 5.67 24.61
C GLN A 168 4.83 5.45 25.91
N LEU A 169 6.10 5.02 25.81
CA LEU A 169 6.98 4.90 26.99
C LEU A 169 7.28 6.26 27.63
N LEU A 170 7.39 7.32 26.83
CA LEU A 170 7.62 8.68 27.31
C LEU A 170 6.35 9.28 27.92
N GLU A 171 5.20 9.13 27.26
CA GLU A 171 3.89 9.63 27.71
C GLU A 171 3.43 8.95 29.01
N ALA A 172 3.69 7.65 29.15
CA ALA A 172 3.43 6.91 30.39
C ALA A 172 4.38 7.28 31.55
N GLY A 173 5.35 8.19 31.32
CA GLY A 173 6.31 8.62 32.34
C GLY A 173 7.45 7.63 32.62
N HIS A 174 7.57 6.55 31.84
CA HIS A 174 8.61 5.53 31.98
C HIS A 174 9.93 5.95 31.31
N LEU A 175 10.46 7.11 31.69
CA LEU A 175 11.60 7.76 31.04
C LEU A 175 12.86 6.87 30.99
N GLU A 176 13.15 6.12 32.05
CA GLU A 176 14.33 5.23 32.11
C GLU A 176 14.20 4.06 31.13
N ILE A 177 13.01 3.46 31.02
CA ILE A 177 12.73 2.35 30.09
C ILE A 177 12.78 2.87 28.66
N GLY A 178 12.15 4.03 28.39
CA GLY A 178 12.19 4.70 27.09
C GLY A 178 13.61 5.01 26.63
N ARG A 179 14.45 5.60 27.49
CA ARG A 179 15.87 5.88 27.17
C ARG A 179 16.63 4.61 26.83
N ARG A 180 16.47 3.54 27.63
CA ARG A 180 17.12 2.24 27.38
C ARG A 180 16.69 1.65 26.04
N TYR A 181 15.40 1.72 25.72
CA TYR A 181 14.84 1.25 24.46
C TYR A 181 15.42 2.01 23.26
N ILE A 182 15.46 3.34 23.31
CA ILE A 182 16.03 4.20 22.25
C ILE A 182 17.50 3.87 22.02
N SER A 183 18.31 3.80 23.09
CA SER A 183 19.73 3.45 22.96
C SER A 183 19.93 2.06 22.32
N TYR A 184 19.14 1.06 22.75
CA TYR A 184 19.20 -0.29 22.18
C TYR A 184 18.81 -0.30 20.68
N ARG A 185 17.77 0.45 20.30
CA ARG A 185 17.35 0.59 18.90
C ARG A 185 18.46 1.20 18.04
N GLU A 186 19.11 2.26 18.52
CA GLU A 186 20.20 2.95 17.80
C GLU A 186 21.42 2.05 17.62
N GLU A 187 21.83 1.33 18.67
CA GLU A 187 22.94 0.37 18.58
C GLU A 187 22.64 -0.72 17.55
N ARG A 188 21.43 -1.30 17.59
CA ARG A 188 21.01 -2.28 16.59
C ARG A 188 20.92 -1.67 15.19
N LYS A 189 20.54 -0.40 15.04
CA LYS A 189 20.52 0.30 13.75
C LYS A 189 21.94 0.45 13.20
N ASN A 190 22.89 0.90 14.02
CA ASN A 190 24.29 1.06 13.63
C ASN A 190 24.93 -0.27 13.24
N ASN A 191 24.75 -1.33 14.03
CA ASN A 191 25.29 -2.66 13.72
C ASN A 191 24.72 -3.25 12.40
N ARG A 192 23.54 -2.80 11.97
CA ARG A 192 22.93 -3.19 10.69
C ARG A 192 23.38 -2.31 9.53
N ASP A 193 23.63 -1.04 9.78
CA ASP A 193 24.14 -0.09 8.78
C ASP A 193 25.60 -0.38 8.43
N ASP A 194 26.36 -0.93 9.37
CA ASP A 194 27.74 -1.41 9.17
C ASP A 194 27.82 -2.82 8.54
N SER A 195 26.67 -3.45 8.28
CA SER A 195 26.63 -4.79 7.69
C SER A 195 27.05 -4.76 6.21
N PRO A 196 27.92 -5.68 5.73
CA PRO A 196 28.48 -5.67 4.37
C PRO A 196 27.45 -5.82 3.23
N ARG A 197 26.17 -6.05 3.55
CA ARG A 197 25.05 -6.03 2.60
C ARG A 197 24.56 -4.62 2.25
N ASN A 198 25.30 -3.58 2.64
CA ASN A 198 24.89 -2.20 2.46
C ASN A 198 25.12 -1.70 1.02
N ILE A 199 24.23 -2.12 0.12
CA ILE A 199 24.26 -1.78 -1.31
C ILE A 199 23.90 -0.30 -1.53
N LYS A 200 24.60 0.35 -2.47
CA LYS A 200 24.28 1.70 -2.95
C LYS A 200 23.73 1.63 -4.38
N ILE A 201 22.71 2.43 -4.66
CA ILE A 201 22.06 2.59 -5.97
C ILE A 201 22.32 4.00 -6.47
N LEU A 202 22.59 4.15 -7.76
CA LEU A 202 22.61 5.44 -8.43
C LEU A 202 21.17 5.89 -8.76
N ARG A 203 20.80 7.11 -8.33
CA ARG A 203 19.54 7.74 -8.74
C ARG A 203 19.57 8.14 -10.22
N ARG A 204 18.41 8.50 -10.75
CA ARG A 204 18.21 9.01 -12.12
C ARG A 204 19.03 10.26 -12.44
N ASP A 205 19.40 11.05 -11.44
CA ASP A 205 20.23 12.24 -11.59
C ASP A 205 21.70 11.93 -11.94
N GLY A 206 22.08 10.65 -11.94
CA GLY A 206 23.43 10.18 -12.28
C GLY A 206 24.52 10.58 -11.29
N LYS A 207 24.20 11.37 -10.26
CA LYS A 207 25.15 11.95 -9.31
C LYS A 207 24.91 11.51 -7.88
N SER A 208 23.67 11.18 -7.52
CA SER A 208 23.32 10.83 -6.15
C SER A 208 23.35 9.32 -5.93
N LEU A 209 24.29 8.86 -5.10
CA LEU A 209 24.28 7.51 -4.55
C LEU A 209 23.37 7.45 -3.33
N VAL A 210 22.35 6.60 -3.38
CA VAL A 210 21.41 6.38 -2.26
C VAL A 210 21.50 4.93 -1.80
N ARG A 211 21.33 4.73 -0.50
CA ARG A 211 21.25 3.38 0.08
C ARG A 211 20.10 2.57 -0.52
N PHE A 212 20.38 1.33 -0.91
CA PHE A 212 19.37 0.36 -1.30
C PHE A 212 18.46 0.04 -0.11
N LYS A 213 17.18 0.38 -0.23
CA LYS A 213 16.17 0.14 0.81
C LYS A 213 15.09 -0.82 0.27
N PRO A 214 15.10 -2.09 0.69
CA PRO A 214 14.09 -3.08 0.27
C PRO A 214 12.64 -2.64 0.53
N LEU A 215 12.38 -1.85 1.58
CA LEU A 215 11.02 -1.35 1.85
C LEU A 215 10.43 -0.55 0.70
N LYS A 216 11.25 0.19 -0.05
CA LYS A 216 10.75 0.98 -1.19
C LYS A 216 10.30 0.09 -2.34
N ILE A 217 10.95 -1.06 -2.51
CA ILE A 217 10.58 -2.07 -3.51
C ILE A 217 9.25 -2.70 -3.09
N ALA A 218 9.16 -3.19 -1.86
CA ALA A 218 7.93 -3.78 -1.33
C ALA A 218 6.73 -2.82 -1.43
N ALA A 219 6.90 -1.56 -1.01
CA ALA A 219 5.84 -0.55 -1.10
C ALA A 219 5.44 -0.24 -2.55
N ALA A 220 6.40 -0.25 -3.49
CA ALA A 220 6.10 -0.05 -4.91
C ALA A 220 5.32 -1.22 -5.50
N ILE A 221 5.73 -2.46 -5.18
CA ILE A 221 5.06 -3.69 -5.62
C ILE A 221 3.65 -3.77 -5.00
N GLU A 222 3.52 -3.60 -3.68
CA GLU A 222 2.23 -3.59 -2.99
C GLU A 222 1.27 -2.56 -3.59
N ARG A 223 1.75 -1.34 -3.84
CA ARG A 223 0.93 -0.29 -4.45
C ARG A 223 0.51 -0.65 -5.89
N ALA A 224 1.34 -1.37 -6.64
CA ALA A 224 0.99 -1.90 -7.95
C ALA A 224 -0.14 -2.93 -7.84
N PHE A 225 -0.04 -3.89 -6.91
CA PHE A 225 -1.10 -4.88 -6.68
C PHE A 225 -2.41 -4.23 -6.24
N ARG A 226 -2.37 -3.28 -5.30
CA ARG A 226 -3.57 -2.57 -4.82
C ARG A 226 -4.24 -1.74 -5.91
N ALA A 227 -3.44 -1.04 -6.72
CA ALA A 227 -3.94 -0.31 -7.88
C ALA A 227 -4.46 -1.23 -8.98
N SER A 228 -3.90 -2.45 -9.10
CA SER A 228 -4.29 -3.41 -10.12
C SER A 228 -5.62 -4.09 -9.81
N GLN A 229 -5.81 -4.47 -8.56
CA GLN A 229 -6.98 -5.22 -8.10
C GLN A 229 -8.06 -4.35 -7.45
N ASN A 230 -7.90 -3.01 -7.48
CA ASN A 230 -8.81 -2.03 -6.87
C ASN A 230 -9.14 -2.36 -5.40
N ILE A 231 -8.11 -2.72 -4.63
CA ILE A 231 -8.29 -3.13 -3.23
C ILE A 231 -8.45 -1.90 -2.35
N GLU A 232 -9.66 -1.71 -1.86
CA GLU A 232 -9.99 -0.71 -0.84
C GLU A 232 -10.01 -1.40 0.54
N GLY A 233 -9.07 -1.05 1.41
CA GLY A 233 -8.90 -1.67 2.73
C GLY A 233 -7.56 -2.38 2.95
N PRO A 234 -7.46 -3.29 3.94
CA PRO A 234 -6.24 -4.05 4.23
C PRO A 234 -5.88 -4.99 3.08
N THR A 235 -4.58 -5.21 2.90
CA THR A 235 -4.07 -6.07 1.82
C THR A 235 -4.36 -7.54 2.14
N PRO A 236 -4.95 -8.32 1.21
CA PRO A 236 -5.15 -9.77 1.38
C PRO A 236 -3.84 -10.54 1.58
N GLN A 237 -3.87 -11.58 2.41
CA GLN A 237 -2.68 -12.38 2.75
C GLN A 237 -1.98 -13.00 1.53
N SER A 238 -2.74 -13.47 0.54
CA SER A 238 -2.19 -14.01 -0.72
C SER A 238 -1.32 -13.00 -1.48
N ILE A 239 -1.71 -11.72 -1.45
CA ILE A 239 -0.95 -10.63 -2.09
C ILE A 239 0.29 -10.30 -1.27
N ILE A 240 0.17 -10.28 0.06
CA ILE A 240 1.33 -10.10 0.95
C ILE A 240 2.40 -11.16 0.68
N ASP A 241 2.01 -12.42 0.55
CA ASP A 241 2.93 -13.52 0.25
C ASP A 241 3.57 -13.34 -1.13
N SER A 242 2.78 -12.91 -2.12
CA SER A 242 3.26 -12.60 -3.47
C SER A 242 4.25 -11.43 -3.49
N VAL A 243 3.96 -10.34 -2.77
CA VAL A 243 4.83 -9.16 -2.63
C VAL A 243 6.14 -9.55 -1.92
N ASN A 244 6.06 -10.40 -0.90
CA ASN A 244 7.23 -10.91 -0.18
C ASN A 244 8.15 -11.73 -1.10
N LEU A 245 7.57 -12.65 -1.87
CA LEU A 245 8.30 -13.46 -2.84
C LEU A 245 9.02 -12.56 -3.86
N LEU A 246 8.28 -11.67 -4.51
CA LEU A 246 8.83 -10.76 -5.52
C LEU A 246 9.92 -9.86 -4.92
N THR A 247 9.68 -9.27 -3.74
CA THR A 247 10.67 -8.41 -3.07
C THR A 247 11.95 -9.17 -2.78
N ASN A 248 11.89 -10.39 -2.25
CA ASN A 248 13.07 -11.19 -1.98
C ASN A 248 13.85 -11.53 -3.26
N ARG A 249 13.14 -11.87 -4.35
CA ARG A 249 13.78 -12.14 -5.65
C ARG A 249 14.48 -10.91 -6.21
N VAL A 250 13.85 -9.72 -6.16
CA VAL A 250 14.48 -8.46 -6.58
C VAL A 250 15.71 -8.14 -5.74
N VAL A 251 15.62 -8.31 -4.42
CA VAL A 251 16.74 -8.03 -3.51
C VAL A 251 17.91 -8.98 -3.76
N ASN A 252 17.65 -10.28 -3.95
CA ASN A 252 18.69 -11.25 -4.27
C ASN A 252 19.37 -10.92 -5.60
N ARG A 253 18.58 -10.59 -6.63
CA ARG A 253 19.13 -10.16 -7.92
C ARG A 253 19.99 -8.90 -7.79
N ALA A 254 19.54 -7.91 -7.02
CA ALA A 254 20.30 -6.70 -6.79
C ALA A 254 21.64 -6.99 -6.10
N VAL A 255 21.68 -7.91 -5.14
CA VAL A 255 22.91 -8.37 -4.49
C VAL A 255 23.84 -9.05 -5.50
N GLU A 256 23.33 -9.97 -6.33
CA GLU A 256 24.12 -10.65 -7.36
C GLU A 256 24.76 -9.65 -8.34
N LEU A 257 24.00 -8.67 -8.83
CA LEU A 257 24.50 -7.64 -9.75
C LEU A 257 25.62 -6.80 -9.13
N THR A 258 25.58 -6.57 -7.82
CA THR A 258 26.66 -5.85 -7.14
C THR A 258 27.91 -6.71 -6.97
N GLN A 259 27.75 -8.03 -6.80
CA GLN A 259 28.88 -8.96 -6.71
C GLN A 259 29.58 -9.12 -8.06
N THR A 260 28.86 -9.00 -9.17
CA THR A 260 29.44 -9.00 -10.52
C THR A 260 30.12 -7.67 -10.90
N GLY A 261 30.15 -6.69 -10.00
CA GLY A 261 30.77 -5.38 -10.22
C GLY A 261 29.93 -4.42 -11.08
N THR A 262 28.65 -4.76 -11.35
CA THR A 262 27.75 -3.89 -12.10
C THR A 262 27.23 -2.78 -11.20
N GLN A 263 27.30 -1.53 -11.67
CA GLN A 263 26.72 -0.41 -10.96
C GLN A 263 25.18 -0.50 -11.01
N LEU A 264 24.54 -0.52 -9.84
CA LEU A 264 23.08 -0.56 -9.76
C LEU A 264 22.47 0.81 -10.04
N HIS A 265 21.73 0.91 -11.13
CA HIS A 265 20.85 2.04 -11.43
C HIS A 265 19.42 1.74 -10.97
N ILE A 266 18.68 2.80 -10.65
CA ILE A 266 17.27 2.67 -10.25
C ILE A 266 16.37 2.09 -11.36
N GLU A 267 16.69 2.31 -12.64
CA GLU A 267 15.95 1.71 -13.75
C GLU A 267 16.13 0.19 -13.80
N LEU A 268 17.35 -0.32 -13.58
CA LEU A 268 17.62 -1.77 -13.54
C LEU A 268 16.78 -2.48 -12.47
N ILE A 269 16.53 -1.82 -11.34
CA ILE A 269 15.66 -2.37 -10.29
C ILE A 269 14.20 -2.36 -10.73
N GLN A 270 13.76 -1.34 -11.48
CA GLN A 270 12.39 -1.27 -12.01
C GLN A 270 12.17 -2.32 -13.10
N ASP A 271 13.12 -2.47 -14.02
CA ASP A 271 13.09 -3.50 -15.05
C ASP A 271 13.07 -4.90 -14.44
N GLU A 272 13.82 -5.11 -13.36
CA GLU A 272 13.82 -6.39 -12.64
C GLU A 272 12.48 -6.67 -11.94
N ILE A 273 11.82 -5.65 -11.38
CA ILE A 273 10.46 -5.78 -10.82
C ILE A 273 9.48 -6.21 -11.93
N GLU A 274 9.53 -5.55 -13.09
CA GLU A 274 8.66 -5.83 -14.23
C GLU A 274 8.86 -7.26 -14.74
N ARG A 275 10.12 -7.64 -14.97
CA ARG A 275 10.52 -8.97 -15.41
C ARG A 275 10.03 -10.05 -14.43
N LEU A 276 10.17 -9.82 -13.13
CA LEU A 276 9.74 -10.77 -12.10
C LEU A 276 8.22 -10.88 -12.03
N MET A 277 7.48 -9.77 -12.09
CA MET A 277 6.01 -9.80 -12.15
C MET A 277 5.51 -10.58 -13.37
N MET A 278 6.12 -10.39 -14.54
CA MET A 278 5.78 -11.17 -15.74
C MET A 278 6.14 -12.66 -15.58
N SER A 279 7.30 -12.97 -14.98
CA SER A 279 7.75 -14.36 -14.79
C SER A 279 6.87 -15.17 -13.83
N GLU A 280 6.24 -14.50 -12.87
CA GLU A 280 5.31 -15.11 -11.91
C GLU A 280 3.85 -15.10 -12.43
N GLY A 281 3.61 -14.65 -13.67
CA GLY A 281 2.29 -14.64 -14.28
C GLY A 281 1.39 -13.47 -13.90
N TYR A 282 1.90 -12.45 -13.19
CA TYR A 282 1.16 -11.24 -12.84
C TYR A 282 1.15 -10.21 -13.98
N TYR A 283 0.71 -10.62 -15.18
CA TYR A 283 0.76 -9.80 -16.40
C TYR A 283 0.00 -8.48 -16.27
N GLN A 284 -1.19 -8.52 -15.68
CA GLN A 284 -2.00 -7.31 -15.50
C GLN A 284 -1.30 -6.31 -14.58
N VAL A 285 -0.80 -6.78 -13.43
CA VAL A 285 -0.06 -5.93 -12.46
C VAL A 285 1.20 -5.35 -13.11
N ALA A 286 1.95 -6.15 -13.88
CA ALA A 286 3.13 -5.70 -14.61
C ALA A 286 2.79 -4.61 -15.64
N LYS A 287 1.73 -4.81 -16.44
CA LYS A 287 1.25 -3.83 -17.42
C LYS A 287 0.92 -2.50 -16.75
N ASP A 288 0.19 -2.55 -15.64
CA ASP A 288 -0.21 -1.35 -14.91
C ASP A 288 0.98 -0.62 -14.29
N PHE A 289 1.96 -1.38 -13.80
CA PHE A 289 3.21 -0.84 -13.28
C PHE A 289 4.04 -0.14 -14.37
N ILE A 290 4.15 -0.75 -15.55
CA ILE A 290 4.82 -0.16 -16.72
C ILE A 290 4.13 1.14 -17.13
N ILE A 291 2.80 1.13 -17.26
CA ILE A 291 2.02 2.33 -17.61
C ILE A 291 2.27 3.43 -16.57
N TYR A 292 2.16 3.10 -15.28
CA TYR A 292 2.42 4.05 -14.20
C TYR A 292 3.83 4.65 -14.27
N ARG A 293 4.86 3.82 -14.52
CA ARG A 293 6.26 4.24 -14.65
C ARG A 293 6.44 5.19 -15.84
N THR A 294 5.90 4.84 -17.00
CA THR A 294 5.99 5.62 -18.24
C THR A 294 5.27 6.96 -18.10
N THR A 295 4.03 6.97 -17.59
CA THR A 295 3.29 8.20 -17.31
C THR A 295 4.08 9.10 -16.35
N ARG A 296 4.69 8.54 -15.30
CA ARG A 296 5.52 9.30 -14.38
C ARG A 296 6.84 9.79 -15.01
N ALA A 297 7.40 9.10 -16.00
CA ALA A 297 8.55 9.58 -16.75
C ALA A 297 8.19 10.81 -17.59
N LEU A 298 7.08 10.73 -18.33
CA LEU A 298 6.56 11.84 -19.12
C LEU A 298 6.21 13.07 -18.27
N LEU A 299 5.59 12.89 -17.10
CA LEU A 299 5.28 13.99 -16.19
C LEU A 299 6.53 14.70 -15.66
N ARG A 300 7.64 13.97 -15.46
CA ARG A 300 8.91 14.57 -15.04
C ARG A 300 9.55 15.39 -16.16
N GLU A 301 9.48 14.92 -17.41
CA GLU A 301 9.95 15.70 -18.57
C GLU A 301 9.17 17.02 -18.71
N LYS A 302 7.90 17.02 -18.32
CA LYS A 302 7.03 18.22 -18.31
C LYS A 302 7.19 19.09 -17.06
N GLY A 303 7.99 18.69 -16.06
CA GLY A 303 8.19 19.45 -14.82
C GLY A 303 7.04 19.38 -13.80
N GLU A 304 6.06 18.48 -14.01
CA GLU A 304 4.86 18.34 -13.19
C GLU A 304 5.01 17.17 -12.20
N GLU A 305 5.87 17.33 -11.18
CA GLU A 305 6.20 16.23 -10.26
C GLU A 305 5.10 15.86 -9.23
N GLN A 306 4.13 16.75 -9.00
CA GLN A 306 3.19 16.63 -7.87
C GLN A 306 1.77 16.21 -8.23
N ILE A 307 1.47 15.92 -9.49
CA ILE A 307 0.11 15.49 -9.86
C ILE A 307 -0.08 14.04 -9.38
N ALA A 308 -1.01 13.80 -8.45
CA ALA A 308 -1.48 12.45 -8.14
C ALA A 308 -1.90 11.80 -9.47
N VAL A 309 -1.32 10.64 -9.83
CA VAL A 309 -1.74 9.99 -11.08
C VAL A 309 -3.23 9.73 -10.93
N PRO A 310 -4.07 10.14 -11.90
CA PRO A 310 -5.48 9.80 -11.85
C PRO A 310 -5.60 8.30 -11.60
N LYS A 311 -6.48 7.89 -10.67
CA LYS A 311 -6.91 6.48 -10.57
C LYS A 311 -7.20 6.09 -12.02
N ILE A 312 -6.47 5.10 -12.53
CA ILE A 312 -6.86 4.51 -13.80
C ILE A 312 -8.22 3.93 -13.48
N GLU A 313 -9.28 4.64 -13.88
CA GLU A 313 -10.61 4.07 -14.02
C GLU A 313 -10.43 2.95 -15.02
N ARG A 314 -10.12 1.76 -14.49
CA ARG A 314 -10.41 0.55 -15.22
C ARG A 314 -11.92 0.61 -15.35
N LYS A 315 -12.39 0.87 -16.57
CA LYS A 315 -13.38 -0.05 -17.11
C LYS A 315 -12.80 -1.43 -16.88
N THR A 316 -13.16 -2.02 -15.73
CA THR A 316 -13.23 -3.46 -15.60
C THR A 316 -13.89 -3.88 -16.89
N VAL A 317 -13.18 -4.59 -17.76
CA VAL A 317 -13.87 -5.44 -18.73
C VAL A 317 -14.42 -6.52 -17.82
N PRO A 318 -15.70 -6.43 -17.41
CA PRO A 318 -16.28 -7.49 -16.63
C PRO A 318 -16.26 -8.70 -17.55
N LEU A 319 -16.03 -9.86 -16.97
CA LEU A 319 -16.47 -11.11 -17.59
C LEU A 319 -17.92 -10.86 -18.06
N GLU A 320 -18.11 -10.95 -19.38
CA GLU A 320 -19.27 -10.54 -20.18
C GLU A 320 -20.57 -10.21 -19.42
N THR A 321 -20.76 -8.94 -19.11
CA THR A 321 -22.06 -8.28 -19.27
C THR A 321 -21.79 -7.01 -20.07
N GLN A 322 -21.64 -7.18 -21.38
CA GLN A 322 -21.43 -6.08 -22.31
C GLN A 322 -22.72 -5.26 -22.40
N ASP A 323 -22.58 -3.95 -22.17
CA ASP A 323 -23.49 -2.91 -22.65
C ASP A 323 -23.94 -3.22 -24.09
N PRO A 324 -25.21 -3.01 -24.49
CA PRO A 324 -25.71 -3.37 -25.83
C PRO A 324 -25.04 -2.65 -27.02
N GLY A 325 -23.99 -1.86 -26.79
CA GLY A 325 -23.28 -1.12 -27.84
C GLY A 325 -24.19 -0.08 -28.51
N ARG A 326 -23.73 0.54 -29.59
CA ARG A 326 -24.56 1.51 -30.33
C ARG A 326 -25.72 0.79 -31.01
N GLU A 327 -26.91 1.36 -30.91
CA GLU A 327 -28.12 0.91 -31.59
C GLU A 327 -28.36 1.76 -32.85
N PHE A 328 -28.70 1.08 -33.95
CA PHE A 328 -29.01 1.72 -35.22
C PHE A 328 -30.43 1.36 -35.64
N SER A 329 -31.22 2.36 -36.04
CA SER A 329 -32.53 2.12 -36.64
C SER A 329 -32.36 1.70 -38.11
N VAL A 330 -32.96 0.56 -38.46
CA VAL A 330 -32.88 -0.05 -39.79
C VAL A 330 -34.27 -0.13 -40.39
N THR A 331 -34.40 0.30 -41.64
CA THR A 331 -35.64 0.17 -42.39
C THR A 331 -35.57 -1.08 -43.27
N ALA A 332 -36.50 -2.01 -43.04
CA ALA A 332 -36.68 -3.21 -43.86
C ALA A 332 -37.38 -2.89 -45.19
N ASP A 333 -37.28 -3.81 -46.15
CA ASP A 333 -37.86 -3.64 -47.49
C ASP A 333 -39.40 -3.62 -47.49
N ASP A 334 -40.03 -4.11 -46.42
CA ASP A 334 -41.47 -4.05 -46.18
C ASP A 334 -41.94 -2.72 -45.54
N GLY A 335 -41.01 -1.79 -45.29
CA GLY A 335 -41.27 -0.49 -44.65
C GLY A 335 -41.34 -0.54 -43.12
N SER A 336 -41.16 -1.72 -42.50
CA SER A 336 -41.03 -1.82 -41.05
C SER A 336 -39.65 -1.34 -40.57
N THR A 337 -39.59 -0.75 -39.37
CA THR A 337 -38.34 -0.33 -38.74
C THR A 337 -37.99 -1.26 -37.59
N PHE A 338 -36.74 -1.73 -37.56
CA PHE A 338 -36.20 -2.55 -36.47
C PHE A 338 -34.83 -2.01 -36.06
N VAL A 339 -34.41 -2.31 -34.83
CA VAL A 339 -33.14 -1.82 -34.28
C VAL A 339 -32.11 -2.93 -34.35
N ILE A 340 -30.92 -2.61 -34.85
CA ILE A 340 -29.75 -3.49 -34.80
C ILE A 340 -28.75 -2.96 -33.80
N SER A 341 -28.27 -3.84 -32.92
CA SER A 341 -27.21 -3.52 -31.97
C SER A 341 -25.83 -3.80 -32.57
N GLU A 342 -24.85 -3.02 -32.15
CA GLU A 342 -23.44 -3.25 -32.46
C GLU A 342 -22.97 -4.66 -32.08
N ARG A 343 -23.54 -5.24 -31.01
CA ARG A 343 -23.27 -6.63 -30.59
C ARG A 343 -23.69 -7.64 -31.65
N GLU A 344 -24.86 -7.45 -32.24
CA GLU A 344 -25.37 -8.34 -33.28
C GLU A 344 -24.47 -8.29 -34.53
N LEU A 345 -24.02 -7.09 -34.91
CA LEU A 345 -23.07 -6.89 -36.00
C LEU A 345 -21.71 -7.54 -35.69
N SER A 346 -21.19 -7.33 -34.48
CA SER A 346 -19.94 -7.92 -34.01
C SER A 346 -20.00 -9.44 -34.04
N THR A 347 -21.12 -10.03 -33.62
CA THR A 347 -21.32 -11.49 -33.63
C THR A 347 -21.35 -12.04 -35.06
N ARG A 348 -22.03 -11.35 -35.99
CA ARG A 348 -22.09 -11.76 -37.40
C ARG A 348 -20.72 -11.66 -38.09
N ILE A 349 -20.00 -10.57 -37.88
CA ILE A 349 -18.65 -10.37 -38.43
C ILE A 349 -17.67 -11.37 -37.81
N GLY A 350 -17.71 -11.55 -36.48
CA GLY A 350 -16.90 -12.54 -35.79
C GLY A 350 -17.15 -13.97 -36.26
N PHE A 351 -18.41 -14.32 -36.56
CA PHE A 351 -18.74 -15.60 -37.15
C PHE A 351 -18.11 -15.80 -38.54
N ALA A 352 -18.08 -14.75 -39.36
CA ALA A 352 -17.45 -14.79 -40.68
C ALA A 352 -15.91 -14.88 -40.62
N CYS A 353 -15.28 -14.34 -39.56
CA CYS A 353 -13.83 -14.37 -39.37
C CYS A 353 -13.30 -15.67 -38.73
N ARG A 354 -14.18 -16.63 -38.39
CA ARG A 354 -13.77 -17.90 -37.76
C ARG A 354 -12.78 -18.67 -38.65
N GLY A 355 -11.69 -19.12 -38.05
CA GLY A 355 -10.62 -19.85 -38.75
C GLY A 355 -9.54 -18.96 -39.37
N TYR A 356 -9.69 -17.63 -39.29
CA TYR A 356 -8.69 -16.65 -39.75
C TYR A 356 -8.34 -15.63 -38.65
N GLU A 357 -8.56 -15.98 -37.39
CA GLU A 357 -8.48 -15.07 -36.22
C GLU A 357 -7.07 -14.48 -36.01
N ASP A 358 -6.03 -15.18 -36.46
CA ASP A 358 -4.64 -14.74 -36.34
C ASP A 358 -4.24 -13.67 -37.38
N VAL A 359 -5.00 -13.56 -38.47
CA VAL A 359 -4.69 -12.68 -39.63
C VAL A 359 -5.78 -11.63 -39.90
N VAL A 360 -7.03 -11.94 -39.56
CA VAL A 360 -8.20 -11.08 -39.78
C VAL A 360 -8.71 -10.51 -38.46
N SER A 361 -8.75 -9.18 -38.37
CA SER A 361 -9.31 -8.47 -37.22
C SER A 361 -10.79 -8.16 -37.46
N SER A 362 -11.67 -8.89 -36.77
CA SER A 362 -13.13 -8.68 -36.80
C SER A 362 -13.53 -7.30 -36.27
N GLU A 363 -12.85 -6.80 -35.23
CA GLU A 363 -13.05 -5.48 -34.65
C GLU A 363 -12.77 -4.36 -35.68
N ALA A 364 -11.69 -4.51 -36.45
CA ALA A 364 -11.34 -3.52 -37.46
C ALA A 364 -12.38 -3.45 -38.60
N ILE A 365 -12.96 -4.59 -39.00
CA ILE A 365 -14.05 -4.65 -39.99
C ILE A 365 -15.30 -3.97 -39.42
N LEU A 366 -15.64 -4.26 -38.16
CA LEU A 366 -16.79 -3.65 -37.47
C LEU A 366 -16.67 -2.12 -37.43
N GLU A 367 -15.55 -1.55 -36.96
CA GLU A 367 -15.37 -0.09 -36.90
C GLU A 367 -15.42 0.61 -38.28
N ALA A 368 -14.93 -0.07 -39.32
CA ALA A 368 -14.99 0.46 -40.68
C ALA A 368 -16.41 0.39 -41.24
N SER A 369 -17.17 -0.66 -40.90
CA SER A 369 -18.56 -0.81 -41.30
C SER A 369 -19.45 0.23 -40.61
N LEU A 370 -19.30 0.41 -39.29
CA LEU A 370 -20.07 1.37 -38.50
C LEU A 370 -19.91 2.83 -38.96
N ARG A 371 -18.79 3.18 -39.60
CA ARG A 371 -18.58 4.53 -40.16
C ARG A 371 -19.52 4.87 -41.31
N ASN A 372 -20.06 3.88 -42.01
CA ASN A 372 -21.00 4.11 -43.10
C ASN A 372 -22.46 4.02 -42.63
N PHE A 373 -22.72 3.73 -41.35
CA PHE A 373 -24.07 3.60 -40.82
C PHE A 373 -24.62 4.99 -40.49
N TYR A 374 -25.88 5.20 -40.82
CA TYR A 374 -26.65 6.38 -40.48
C TYR A 374 -28.03 5.97 -39.97
N ASP A 375 -28.72 6.90 -39.32
CA ASP A 375 -30.05 6.64 -38.75
C ASP A 375 -31.08 6.39 -39.86
N GLY A 376 -31.74 5.24 -39.83
CA GLY A 376 -32.67 4.80 -40.88
C GLY A 376 -32.01 4.11 -42.08
N ILE A 377 -30.81 3.54 -41.92
CA ILE A 377 -30.14 2.75 -42.97
C ILE A 377 -31.03 1.60 -43.48
N ARG A 378 -30.97 1.26 -44.77
CA ARG A 378 -31.75 0.14 -45.32
C ARG A 378 -31.07 -1.18 -45.03
N SER A 379 -31.83 -2.25 -44.82
CA SER A 379 -31.27 -3.58 -44.52
C SER A 379 -30.20 -4.04 -45.53
N ARG A 380 -30.39 -3.77 -46.83
CA ARG A 380 -29.43 -4.13 -47.89
C ARG A 380 -28.11 -3.35 -47.86
N GLU A 381 -28.11 -2.15 -47.29
CA GLU A 381 -26.93 -1.28 -47.21
C GLU A 381 -25.99 -1.70 -46.08
N ILE A 382 -26.51 -2.44 -45.09
CA ILE A 382 -25.76 -3.01 -43.96
C ILE A 382 -24.77 -4.05 -44.45
N ASP A 383 -25.24 -5.02 -45.24
CA ASP A 383 -24.38 -6.06 -45.81
C ASP A 383 -23.36 -5.45 -46.79
N GLN A 384 -23.80 -4.48 -47.59
CA GLN A 384 -22.90 -3.76 -48.49
C GLN A 384 -21.80 -3.03 -47.73
N SER A 385 -22.11 -2.37 -46.62
CA SER A 385 -21.11 -1.70 -45.77
C SER A 385 -20.11 -2.70 -45.19
N ASN A 386 -20.58 -3.84 -44.67
CA ASN A 386 -19.71 -4.91 -44.15
C ASN A 386 -18.76 -5.44 -45.23
N ILE A 387 -19.27 -5.68 -46.45
CA ILE A 387 -18.47 -6.15 -47.59
C ILE A 387 -17.45 -5.10 -48.02
N MET A 388 -17.83 -3.82 -48.08
CA MET A 388 -16.90 -2.74 -48.43
C MET A 388 -15.79 -2.58 -47.39
N ALA A 389 -16.13 -2.72 -46.11
CA ALA A 389 -15.16 -2.68 -45.00
C ALA A 389 -14.14 -3.84 -45.04
N ALA A 390 -14.58 -5.03 -45.46
CA ALA A 390 -13.69 -6.17 -45.69
C ALA A 390 -12.83 -5.98 -46.94
N LYS A 391 -13.45 -5.60 -48.08
CA LYS A 391 -12.75 -5.39 -49.36
C LYS A 391 -11.63 -4.36 -49.29
N ALA A 392 -11.83 -3.28 -48.54
CA ALA A 392 -10.81 -2.25 -48.33
C ALA A 392 -9.52 -2.76 -47.65
N ARG A 393 -9.53 -3.98 -47.10
CA ARG A 393 -8.40 -4.59 -46.40
C ARG A 393 -7.74 -5.75 -47.14
N ILE A 394 -8.31 -6.20 -48.26
CA ILE A 394 -7.75 -7.29 -49.09
C ILE A 394 -6.33 -6.94 -49.58
N GLU A 395 -6.08 -5.66 -49.88
CA GLU A 395 -4.75 -5.19 -50.30
C GLU A 395 -3.68 -5.31 -49.20
N LYS A 396 -4.10 -5.33 -47.92
CA LYS A 396 -3.18 -5.48 -46.78
C LYS A 396 -2.96 -6.95 -46.44
N GLU A 397 -4.02 -7.75 -46.52
CA GLU A 397 -4.00 -9.16 -46.16
C GLU A 397 -5.04 -9.91 -47.05
N PRO A 398 -4.58 -10.84 -47.91
CA PRO A 398 -5.47 -11.61 -48.78
C PRO A 398 -6.58 -12.39 -48.05
N ALA A 399 -6.39 -12.75 -46.78
CA ALA A 399 -7.39 -13.45 -45.98
C ALA A 399 -8.70 -12.67 -45.72
N TYR A 400 -8.77 -11.38 -46.06
CA TYR A 400 -10.01 -10.58 -46.00
C TYR A 400 -10.92 -10.76 -47.24
N SER A 401 -10.49 -11.51 -48.26
CA SER A 401 -11.30 -11.86 -49.44
C SER A 401 -12.31 -12.96 -49.13
#